data_AF-A0A358N241-F1
#
_entry.id   AF-A0A358N241-F1
#
_cell.length_a   1.000
_cell.length_b   1.000
_cell.length_c   1.000
_cell.angle_alpha   90.00
_cell.angle_beta   90.00
_cell.angle_gamma   90.00
#
_symmetry.space_group_name_H-M   'P 1'
#
loop_
_entity.id
_entity.type
_entity.pdbx_description
1 polymer ?
#
loop_
_entity_poly.entity_id
_entity_poly.type
_entity_poly.pdbx_seq_one_letter_code
_entity_poly.pdbx_strand_id
1 'polypeptide(L)'
;MTSFAFEPIYGSLLLTMAVAAVTLGVILAVTPPTENPRRRRWLISLRLLAAATLLLAAFRPALFRTDNQLAEAALVIAVDTSRSMTLPDGDGNTRWGTQTEVWKRLADSILGLDGELDVRLLAYDSQPRTIAAPAVDSLQSELPSGQTTDISAAALGAMQAAEGQPLAGIVLVGDGTQTADQQGTGAQRVAETLNSLGVPLWTVPIGPAGGASASRDAAIEALPESYQLFAGNELDVKFQLSTRGMAGIDVPVRLTWIDSNGQSTEIANRQIVPASATDVASVSIPILTPEPGTYRLKAEAVPMDKELVTTNNTQVAFVEVRAGGGRILYLEGNPRLEQTFLRRSLRRFPDLALDYQWIPNDTTDRWPVDLDGAFEPGRYDIYIIGDLHADALGDEQLQQLTDTIGKGAGLVTLGGSYTYGSGGYADSPLASVIPIRMDAGRTR
;
A
#
# COMPACT_ATOMS: atom_id res chain seq x y z
N MET A 1 -19.92 45.34 27.85
CA MET A 1 -20.04 46.77 28.26
C MET A 1 -21.45 47.27 27.97
N THR A 2 -22.06 48.02 28.88
CA THR A 2 -23.36 48.68 28.65
C THR A 2 -23.14 50.16 28.35
N SER A 3 -23.56 50.62 27.17
CA SER A 3 -23.50 52.04 26.80
C SER A 3 -24.90 52.56 26.50
N PHE A 4 -25.21 53.74 27.04
CA PHE A 4 -26.42 54.47 26.73
C PHE A 4 -26.16 55.36 25.51
N ALA A 5 -26.99 55.25 24.47
CA ALA A 5 -26.84 56.06 23.27
C ALA A 5 -28.20 56.57 22.78
N PHE A 6 -28.17 57.67 22.02
CA PHE A 6 -29.33 58.26 21.39
C PHE A 6 -29.24 58.03 19.88
N GLU A 7 -30.28 57.43 19.29
CA GLU A 7 -30.39 57.25 17.84
C GLU A 7 -31.50 58.15 17.27
N PRO A 8 -31.23 59.45 17.08
CA PRO A 8 -32.23 60.39 16.58
C PRO A 8 -32.81 59.94 15.23
N ILE A 9 -34.10 60.17 15.01
CA ILE A 9 -34.74 59.89 13.72
C ILE A 9 -33.96 60.62 12.61
N TYR A 10 -33.70 59.92 11.50
CA TYR A 10 -32.85 60.35 10.37
C TYR A 10 -31.35 60.46 10.66
N GLY A 11 -30.86 59.92 11.78
CA GLY A 11 -29.43 59.83 12.09
C GLY A 11 -28.76 61.18 12.40
N SER A 12 -29.53 62.26 12.57
CA SER A 12 -29.01 63.61 12.81
C SER A 12 -29.56 64.21 14.10
N LEU A 13 -28.69 64.35 15.10
CA LEU A 13 -29.02 64.97 16.39
C LEU A 13 -29.43 66.44 16.24
N LEU A 14 -28.78 67.16 15.32
CA LEU A 14 -29.08 68.57 15.06
C LEU A 14 -30.49 68.76 14.49
N LEU A 15 -30.92 67.86 13.60
CA LEU A 15 -32.27 67.90 13.04
C LEU A 15 -33.32 67.66 14.13
N THR A 16 -33.13 66.65 14.98
CA THR A 16 -34.06 66.35 16.08
C THR A 16 -34.12 67.48 17.10
N MET A 17 -32.98 68.10 17.43
CA MET A 17 -32.90 69.29 18.28
C MET A 17 -33.64 70.49 17.67
N ALA A 18 -33.47 70.74 16.37
CA ALA A 18 -34.15 71.82 15.67
C ALA A 18 -35.67 71.61 15.66
N VAL A 19 -36.13 70.38 15.36
CA VAL A 19 -37.56 70.04 15.41
C VAL A 19 -38.11 70.20 16.83
N ALA A 20 -37.36 69.82 17.86
CA ALA A 20 -37.73 70.02 19.26
C ALA A 20 -37.89 71.50 19.64
N ALA A 21 -36.94 72.34 19.22
CA ALA A 21 -36.99 73.78 19.45
C ALA A 21 -38.20 74.42 18.77
N VAL A 22 -38.50 74.03 17.52
CA VAL A 22 -39.67 74.52 16.78
C VAL A 22 -40.97 74.07 17.43
N THR A 23 -41.10 72.78 17.81
CA THR A 23 -42.33 72.29 18.47
C THR A 23 -42.57 72.99 19.80
N LEU A 24 -41.53 73.18 20.62
CA LEU A 24 -41.64 73.89 21.89
C LEU A 24 -41.99 75.38 21.68
N GLY A 25 -41.36 76.03 20.70
CA GLY A 25 -41.65 77.41 20.32
C GLY A 25 -43.10 77.62 19.87
N VAL A 26 -43.64 76.71 19.07
CA VAL A 26 -45.04 76.75 18.62
C VAL A 26 -46.02 76.54 19.78
N ILE A 27 -45.73 75.62 20.69
CA ILE A 27 -46.57 75.37 21.88
C ILE A 27 -46.63 76.59 22.80
N LEU A 28 -45.52 77.33 22.93
CA LEU A 28 -45.44 78.55 23.75
C LEU A 28 -46.06 79.77 23.06
N ALA A 29 -45.90 79.91 21.75
CA ALA A 29 -46.43 81.04 20.98
C ALA A 29 -47.94 80.93 20.71
N VAL A 30 -48.46 79.72 20.49
CA VAL A 30 -49.87 79.48 20.15
C VAL A 30 -50.64 79.01 21.39
N THR A 31 -51.10 79.98 22.18
CA THR A 31 -51.90 79.68 23.37
C THR A 31 -53.31 79.18 23.00
N PRO A 32 -53.89 78.22 23.73
CA PRO A 32 -55.25 77.76 23.50
C PRO A 32 -56.28 78.90 23.60
N PRO A 33 -57.27 78.99 22.68
CA PRO A 33 -58.31 80.01 22.73
C PRO A 33 -59.30 79.69 23.86
N THR A 34 -58.94 80.04 25.09
CA THR A 34 -59.78 79.84 26.28
C THR A 34 -59.66 81.03 27.22
N GLU A 35 -60.79 81.58 27.66
CA GLU A 35 -60.84 82.71 28.60
C GLU A 35 -60.47 82.30 30.04
N ASN A 36 -60.64 81.02 30.40
CA ASN A 36 -60.36 80.52 31.75
C ASN A 36 -58.87 80.16 31.95
N PRO A 37 -58.16 80.83 32.89
CA PRO A 37 -56.72 80.63 33.08
C PRO A 37 -56.35 79.23 33.61
N ARG A 38 -57.24 78.55 34.36
CA ARG A 38 -56.98 77.17 34.84
C ARG A 38 -57.06 76.17 33.69
N ARG A 39 -58.06 76.33 32.81
CA ARG A 39 -58.24 75.47 31.63
C ARG A 39 -57.08 75.66 30.63
N ARG A 40 -56.60 76.90 30.47
CA ARG A 40 -55.42 77.21 29.66
C ARG A 40 -54.18 76.47 30.15
N ARG A 41 -53.90 76.48 31.47
CA ARG A 41 -52.76 75.74 32.05
C ARG A 41 -52.88 74.24 31.79
N TRP A 42 -54.05 73.64 32.02
CA TRP A 42 -54.26 72.21 31.77
C TRP A 42 -54.04 71.81 30.31
N LEU A 43 -54.55 72.59 29.35
CA LEU A 43 -54.37 72.32 27.92
C LEU A 43 -52.92 72.48 27.48
N ILE A 44 -52.19 73.46 28.02
CA ILE A 44 -50.76 73.63 27.78
C ILE A 44 -49.97 72.46 28.38
N SER A 45 -50.30 72.03 29.60
CA SER A 45 -49.67 70.86 30.23
C SER A 45 -49.88 69.59 29.41
N LEU A 46 -51.09 69.36 28.89
CA LEU A 46 -51.38 68.22 28.01
C LEU A 46 -50.61 68.28 26.69
N ARG A 47 -50.48 69.47 26.08
CA ARG A 47 -49.66 69.66 24.87
C ARG A 47 -48.18 69.45 25.12
N LEU A 48 -47.67 69.95 26.25
CA LEU A 48 -46.27 69.73 26.67
C LEU A 48 -46.00 68.26 26.94
N LEU A 49 -46.94 67.56 27.59
CA LEU A 49 -46.84 66.12 27.81
C LEU A 49 -46.80 65.37 26.48
N ALA A 50 -47.75 65.64 25.58
CA ALA A 50 -47.78 65.00 24.26
C ALA A 50 -46.51 65.28 23.44
N ALA A 51 -46.01 66.52 23.46
CA ALA A 51 -44.76 66.89 22.82
C ALA A 51 -43.57 66.18 23.45
N ALA A 52 -43.49 66.11 24.78
CA ALA A 52 -42.43 65.40 25.48
C ALA A 52 -42.41 63.91 25.10
N THR A 53 -43.57 63.26 24.99
CA THR A 53 -43.64 61.85 24.56
C THR A 53 -43.17 61.67 23.12
N LEU A 54 -43.58 62.55 22.20
CA LEU A 54 -43.14 62.51 20.80
C LEU A 54 -41.64 62.80 20.66
N LEU A 55 -41.11 63.73 21.44
CA LEU A 55 -39.68 64.03 21.45
C LEU A 55 -38.88 62.87 22.02
N LEU A 56 -39.32 62.25 23.11
CA LEU A 56 -38.67 61.07 23.66
C LEU A 56 -38.65 59.92 22.64
N ALA A 57 -39.75 59.72 21.91
CA ALA A 57 -39.81 58.77 20.79
C ALA A 57 -38.89 59.17 19.63
N ALA A 58 -38.71 60.48 19.36
CA ALA A 58 -37.85 60.98 18.30
C ALA A 58 -36.34 60.92 18.61
N PHE A 59 -35.97 61.01 19.89
CA PHE A 59 -34.58 60.84 20.34
C PHE A 59 -34.17 59.36 20.43
N ARG A 60 -35.13 58.41 20.41
CA ARG A 60 -34.94 56.96 20.55
C ARG A 60 -33.78 56.59 21.51
N PRO A 61 -33.95 56.79 22.82
CA PRO A 61 -32.95 56.33 23.78
C PRO A 61 -32.81 54.81 23.68
N ALA A 62 -31.60 54.34 23.37
CA ALA A 62 -31.28 52.93 23.23
C ALA A 62 -30.23 52.53 24.27
N LEU A 63 -30.46 51.37 24.89
CA LEU A 63 -29.50 50.75 25.81
C LEU A 63 -28.78 49.63 25.05
N PHE A 64 -27.53 49.86 24.66
CA PHE A 64 -26.72 48.84 24.02
C PHE A 64 -26.01 48.02 25.08
N ARG A 65 -26.27 46.72 25.11
CA ARG A 65 -25.52 45.76 25.92
C ARG A 65 -24.69 44.91 24.97
N THR A 66 -23.40 45.22 24.88
CA THR A 66 -22.44 44.41 24.12
C THR A 66 -21.91 43.34 25.08
N ASP A 67 -22.27 42.09 24.83
CA ASP A 67 -21.72 40.93 25.53
C ASP A 67 -20.56 40.37 24.69
N ASN A 68 -19.33 40.65 25.13
CA ASN A 68 -18.14 40.07 24.51
C ASN A 68 -17.92 38.72 25.18
N GLN A 69 -18.60 37.68 24.70
CA GLN A 69 -18.17 36.32 25.01
C GLN A 69 -16.94 36.04 24.15
N LEU A 70 -15.81 35.71 24.78
CA LEU A 70 -14.70 35.11 24.03
C LEU A 70 -15.25 33.82 23.44
N ALA A 71 -15.25 33.71 22.11
CA ALA A 71 -15.55 32.44 21.47
C ALA A 71 -14.46 31.46 21.89
N GLU A 72 -14.85 30.35 22.51
CA GLU A 72 -13.96 29.22 22.80
C GLU A 72 -13.27 28.83 21.48
N ALA A 73 -11.94 28.83 21.49
CA ALA A 73 -11.16 28.45 20.31
C ALA A 73 -10.93 26.94 20.34
N ALA A 74 -11.10 26.28 19.21
CA ALA A 74 -10.92 24.83 19.12
C ALA A 74 -9.44 24.47 19.02
N LEU A 75 -8.96 23.56 19.85
CA LEU A 75 -7.65 22.93 19.73
C LEU A 75 -7.85 21.48 19.28
N VAL A 76 -7.43 21.15 18.07
CA VAL A 76 -7.62 19.79 17.53
C VAL A 76 -6.34 18.98 17.70
N ILE A 77 -6.45 17.86 18.42
CA ILE A 77 -5.36 16.92 18.65
C ILE A 77 -5.66 15.69 17.79
N ALA A 78 -4.84 15.48 16.77
CA ALA A 78 -4.95 14.40 15.81
C ALA A 78 -3.93 13.30 16.14
N VAL A 79 -4.41 12.09 16.39
CA VAL A 79 -3.62 10.93 16.77
C VAL A 79 -3.62 9.87 15.66
N ASP A 80 -2.45 9.31 15.37
CA ASP A 80 -2.29 8.31 14.31
C ASP A 80 -2.81 6.95 14.74
N THR A 81 -3.77 6.38 14.01
CA THR A 81 -4.32 5.03 14.23
C THR A 81 -3.93 4.05 13.11
N SER A 82 -2.89 4.37 12.34
CA SER A 82 -2.36 3.47 11.31
C SER A 82 -1.63 2.27 11.90
N ARG A 83 -1.49 1.21 11.10
CA ARG A 83 -0.83 -0.05 11.50
C ARG A 83 0.65 0.14 11.82
N SER A 84 1.33 1.16 11.28
CA SER A 84 2.73 1.43 11.62
C SER A 84 2.89 1.78 13.11
N MET A 85 1.83 2.23 13.79
CA MET A 85 1.84 2.48 15.22
C MET A 85 1.92 1.18 16.07
N THR A 86 1.74 0.00 15.46
CA THR A 86 2.02 -1.29 16.12
C THR A 86 3.51 -1.62 16.17
N LEU A 87 4.35 -0.92 15.40
CA LEU A 87 5.78 -1.16 15.35
C LEU A 87 6.47 -0.74 16.65
N PRO A 88 7.66 -1.30 16.95
CA PRO A 88 8.45 -0.88 18.10
C PRO A 88 8.92 0.58 18.00
N ASP A 89 8.96 1.25 19.16
CA ASP A 89 9.42 2.64 19.30
C ASP A 89 10.92 2.75 19.66
N GLY A 90 11.56 1.62 19.97
CA GLY A 90 12.97 1.53 20.36
C GLY A 90 13.20 1.18 21.84
N ASP A 91 12.30 1.62 22.73
CA ASP A 91 12.38 1.38 24.18
C ASP A 91 11.57 0.16 24.66
N GLY A 92 11.27 -0.77 23.75
CA GLY A 92 10.48 -1.99 24.04
C GLY A 92 8.97 -1.79 24.09
N ASN A 93 8.47 -0.55 24.03
CA ASN A 93 7.07 -0.22 23.79
C ASN A 93 6.75 -0.15 22.28
N THR A 94 5.47 -0.30 21.94
CA THR A 94 4.97 0.03 20.60
C THR A 94 4.81 1.55 20.47
N ARG A 95 4.88 2.07 19.24
CA ARG A 95 4.64 3.50 18.96
C ARG A 95 3.25 3.94 19.46
N TRP A 96 2.24 3.09 19.34
CA TRP A 96 0.90 3.32 19.90
C TRP A 96 0.90 3.43 21.44
N GLY A 97 1.70 2.59 22.11
CA GLY A 97 1.89 2.68 23.57
C GLY A 97 2.50 4.01 23.97
N THR A 98 3.55 4.45 23.26
CA THR A 98 4.16 5.78 23.49
C THR A 98 3.16 6.91 23.19
N GLN A 99 2.39 6.81 22.10
CA GLN A 99 1.35 7.79 21.77
C GLN A 99 0.30 7.92 22.87
N THR A 100 -0.14 6.78 23.42
CA THR A 100 -1.13 6.75 24.50
C THR A 100 -0.57 7.40 25.77
N GLU A 101 0.70 7.16 26.09
CA GLU A 101 1.38 7.79 27.24
C GLU A 101 1.57 9.30 27.04
N VAL A 102 1.97 9.73 25.83
CA VAL A 102 2.07 11.15 25.46
C VAL A 102 0.70 11.82 25.59
N TRP A 103 -0.36 11.20 25.09
CA TRP A 103 -1.72 11.70 25.24
C TRP A 103 -2.12 11.84 26.71
N LYS A 104 -1.88 10.83 27.55
CA LYS A 104 -2.22 10.90 28.98
C LYS A 104 -1.57 12.11 29.67
N ARG A 105 -0.28 12.35 29.43
CA ARG A 105 0.45 13.50 29.97
C ARG A 105 -0.07 14.84 29.45
N LEU A 106 -0.43 14.90 28.16
CA LEU A 106 -1.00 16.09 27.55
C LEU A 106 -2.41 16.36 28.06
N ALA A 107 -3.27 15.33 28.13
CA ALA A 107 -4.65 15.41 28.59
C ALA A 107 -4.72 15.92 30.03
N ASP A 108 -3.87 15.43 30.94
CA ASP A 108 -3.79 15.91 32.33
C ASP A 108 -3.47 17.41 32.41
N SER A 109 -2.67 17.92 31.48
CA SER A 109 -2.25 19.34 31.45
C SER A 109 -3.23 20.24 30.70
N ILE A 110 -3.81 19.75 29.61
CA ILE A 110 -4.64 20.54 28.67
C ILE A 110 -6.11 20.52 29.06
N LEU A 111 -6.65 19.39 29.54
CA LEU A 111 -8.05 19.31 29.99
C LEU A 111 -8.28 20.08 31.30
N GLY A 112 -7.21 20.42 32.02
CA GLY A 112 -7.24 21.29 33.19
C GLY A 112 -7.15 22.79 32.87
N LEU A 113 -7.01 23.19 31.61
CA LEU A 113 -7.02 24.60 31.20
C LEU A 113 -8.46 25.10 31.19
N ASP A 114 -8.79 25.99 32.13
CA ASP A 114 -10.13 26.55 32.29
C ASP A 114 -10.63 27.27 31.01
N GLY A 115 -11.77 26.81 30.48
CA GLY A 115 -12.79 27.60 29.76
C GLY A 115 -12.44 28.37 28.47
N GLU A 116 -11.18 28.41 28.04
CA GLU A 116 -10.77 29.20 26.86
C GLU A 116 -10.54 28.34 25.60
N LEU A 117 -10.33 27.03 25.77
CA LEU A 117 -10.02 26.09 24.69
C LEU A 117 -11.00 24.91 24.65
N ASP A 118 -11.66 24.73 23.50
CA ASP A 118 -12.44 23.53 23.19
C ASP A 118 -11.50 22.47 22.60
N VAL A 119 -11.06 21.53 23.42
CA VAL A 119 -10.17 20.45 22.97
C VAL A 119 -10.97 19.40 22.22
N ARG A 120 -10.55 19.09 20.99
CA ARG A 120 -11.17 18.04 20.17
C ARG A 120 -10.13 16.99 19.82
N LEU A 121 -10.49 15.72 20.00
CA LEU A 121 -9.62 14.59 19.69
C LEU A 121 -10.06 13.97 18.36
N LEU A 122 -9.10 13.71 17.48
CA LEU A 122 -9.30 13.17 16.14
C LEU A 122 -8.36 11.97 15.96
N ALA A 123 -8.90 10.80 15.62
CA ALA A 123 -8.10 9.69 15.11
C ALA A 123 -7.93 9.84 13.59
N TYR A 124 -6.76 9.49 13.06
CA TYR A 124 -6.55 9.46 11.62
C TYR A 124 -5.76 8.24 11.16
N ASP A 125 -6.19 7.70 10.03
CA ASP A 125 -5.48 6.69 9.25
C ASP A 125 -5.60 7.02 7.75
N SER A 126 -6.41 6.29 6.98
CA SER A 126 -6.85 6.69 5.64
C SER A 126 -7.91 7.80 5.69
N GLN A 127 -8.68 7.90 6.78
CA GLN A 127 -9.70 8.93 6.96
C GLN A 127 -9.68 9.50 8.39
N PRO A 128 -9.95 10.80 8.56
CA PRO A 128 -10.09 11.42 9.86
C PRO A 128 -11.43 11.03 10.52
N ARG A 129 -11.40 10.69 11.81
CA ARG A 129 -12.59 10.41 12.62
C ARG A 129 -12.49 11.11 13.97
N THR A 130 -13.51 11.87 14.34
CA THR A 130 -13.60 12.51 15.66
C THR A 130 -13.83 11.46 16.75
N ILE A 131 -13.06 11.53 17.84
CA ILE A 131 -13.29 10.76 19.06
C ILE A 131 -14.19 11.60 19.97
N ALA A 132 -15.30 11.01 20.42
CA ALA A 132 -16.26 11.71 21.27
C ALA A 132 -15.66 11.98 22.65
N ALA A 133 -15.72 13.26 23.08
CA ALA A 133 -15.27 13.80 24.36
C ALA A 133 -13.82 13.41 24.76
N PRO A 134 -12.86 14.34 24.73
CA PRO A 134 -11.50 14.05 25.15
C PRO A 134 -11.45 13.75 26.65
N ALA A 135 -10.92 12.58 26.99
CA ALA A 135 -10.63 12.14 28.32
C ALA A 135 -9.25 11.45 28.30
N VAL A 136 -8.63 11.34 29.48
CA VAL A 136 -7.32 10.69 29.65
C VAL A 136 -7.32 9.27 29.07
N ASP A 137 -8.45 8.57 29.17
CA ASP A 137 -8.61 7.18 28.71
C ASP A 137 -9.25 7.04 27.32
N SER A 138 -9.50 8.13 26.58
CA SER A 138 -10.19 8.07 25.27
C SER A 138 -9.48 7.21 24.22
N LEU A 139 -8.17 7.02 24.35
CA LEU A 139 -7.39 6.18 23.43
C LEU A 139 -7.38 4.69 23.81
N GLN A 140 -7.88 4.30 24.98
CA GLN A 140 -7.85 2.89 25.40
C GLN A 140 -8.80 2.00 24.57
N SER A 141 -9.89 2.57 24.06
CA SER A 141 -10.85 1.87 23.20
C SER A 141 -10.45 1.86 21.72
N GLU A 142 -9.39 2.57 21.36
CA GLU A 142 -8.92 2.71 19.99
C GLU A 142 -7.82 1.68 19.68
N LEU A 143 -7.81 1.20 18.43
CA LEU A 143 -6.83 0.21 17.97
C LEU A 143 -6.13 0.71 16.71
N PRO A 144 -4.78 0.67 16.65
CA PRO A 144 -4.01 1.08 15.48
C PRO A 144 -4.13 0.04 14.34
N SER A 145 -5.25 0.09 13.61
CA SER A 145 -5.62 -0.91 12.60
C SER A 145 -5.68 -0.35 11.16
N GLY A 146 -5.53 0.97 11.01
CA GLY A 146 -5.58 1.66 9.73
C GLY A 146 -4.52 1.18 8.75
N GLN A 147 -4.90 0.98 7.48
CA GLN A 147 -3.98 0.41 6.48
C GLN A 147 -2.97 1.41 5.94
N THR A 148 -3.32 2.69 5.94
CA THR A 148 -2.51 3.78 5.41
C THR A 148 -2.55 4.96 6.38
N THR A 149 -1.63 5.88 6.18
CA THR A 149 -1.50 7.13 6.93
C THR A 149 -1.66 8.28 5.94
N ASP A 150 -2.74 9.04 6.09
CA ASP A 150 -3.02 10.27 5.34
C ASP A 150 -3.04 11.51 6.27
N ILE A 151 -1.88 12.11 6.42
CA ILE A 151 -1.62 13.35 7.14
C ILE A 151 -2.39 14.52 6.52
N SER A 152 -2.60 14.51 5.20
CA SER A 152 -3.33 15.58 4.51
C SER A 152 -4.81 15.54 4.90
N ALA A 153 -5.40 14.34 4.89
CA ALA A 153 -6.77 14.12 5.33
C ALA A 153 -6.93 14.40 6.83
N ALA A 154 -5.93 14.06 7.66
CA ALA A 154 -5.92 14.39 9.09
C ALA A 154 -5.99 15.90 9.35
N ALA A 155 -5.16 16.69 8.67
CA ALA A 155 -5.13 18.14 8.84
C ALA A 155 -6.40 18.83 8.29
N LEU A 156 -6.94 18.37 7.15
CA LEU A 156 -8.23 18.85 6.63
C LEU A 156 -9.39 18.47 7.55
N GLY A 157 -9.39 17.24 8.05
CA GLY A 157 -10.35 16.74 9.03
C GLY A 157 -10.29 17.54 10.33
N ALA A 158 -9.11 17.98 10.76
CA ALA A 158 -8.96 18.86 11.91
C ALA A 158 -9.55 20.26 11.67
N MET A 159 -9.37 20.84 10.47
CA MET A 159 -10.03 22.11 10.11
C MET A 159 -11.55 21.97 10.10
N GLN A 160 -12.07 20.88 9.54
CA GLN A 160 -13.50 20.59 9.52
C GLN A 160 -14.04 20.31 10.92
N ALA A 161 -13.27 19.61 11.75
CA ALA A 161 -13.61 19.35 13.13
C ALA A 161 -13.63 20.62 13.98
N ALA A 162 -13.13 21.76 13.52
CA ALA A 162 -13.24 23.06 14.20
C ALA A 162 -14.29 24.00 13.55
N GLU A 163 -15.06 23.52 12.58
CA GLU A 163 -16.03 24.33 11.86
C GLU A 163 -17.04 24.99 12.82
N GLY A 164 -17.22 26.31 12.68
CA GLY A 164 -18.07 27.12 13.56
C GLY A 164 -17.36 27.78 14.74
N GLN A 165 -16.07 27.49 14.98
CA GLN A 165 -15.25 28.14 16.00
C GLN A 165 -13.89 28.59 15.43
N PRO A 166 -13.23 29.60 16.04
CA PRO A 166 -11.84 29.90 15.71
C PRO A 166 -10.94 28.71 16.04
N LEU A 167 -10.09 28.29 15.10
CA LEU A 167 -9.12 27.21 15.31
C LEU A 167 -7.86 27.76 16.01
N ALA A 168 -7.63 27.39 17.27
CA ALA A 168 -6.46 27.77 18.06
C ALA A 168 -5.17 27.12 17.53
N GLY A 169 -5.29 25.92 16.98
CA GLY A 169 -4.17 25.17 16.42
C GLY A 169 -4.47 23.69 16.23
N ILE A 170 -3.52 23.00 15.59
CA ILE A 170 -3.59 21.56 15.36
C ILE A 170 -2.33 20.92 15.94
N VAL A 171 -2.50 19.85 16.73
CA VAL A 171 -1.41 19.00 17.20
C VAL A 171 -1.52 17.66 16.49
N LEU A 172 -0.58 17.35 15.60
CA LEU A 172 -0.47 16.05 14.95
C LEU A 172 0.50 15.16 15.74
N VAL A 173 0.05 13.98 16.14
CA VAL A 173 0.83 12.99 16.88
C VAL A 173 0.88 11.71 16.05
N GLY A 174 2.09 11.20 15.77
CA GLY A 174 2.27 10.00 14.95
C GLY A 174 3.72 9.82 14.50
N ASP A 175 3.97 8.84 13.63
CA ASP A 175 5.33 8.53 13.15
C ASP A 175 5.79 9.36 11.93
N GLY A 176 4.92 10.27 11.46
CA GLY A 176 5.22 11.25 10.42
C GLY A 176 5.35 10.66 9.01
N THR A 177 5.04 9.37 8.80
CA THR A 177 5.19 8.73 7.49
C THR A 177 3.87 8.76 6.73
N GLN A 178 3.79 9.53 5.64
CA GLN A 178 2.66 9.47 4.70
C GLN A 178 2.77 8.19 3.85
N THR A 179 1.75 7.33 3.92
CA THR A 179 1.69 6.09 3.12
C THR A 179 0.49 6.03 2.18
N ALA A 180 -0.49 6.94 2.35
CA ALA A 180 -1.61 7.05 1.42
C ALA A 180 -1.18 7.65 0.08
N ASP A 181 -1.72 7.12 -1.01
CA ASP A 181 -1.57 7.69 -2.35
C ASP A 181 -2.04 9.15 -2.36
N GLN A 182 -1.17 10.05 -2.85
CA GLN A 182 -1.48 11.47 -2.87
C GLN A 182 -2.52 11.78 -3.95
N GLN A 183 -3.79 11.59 -3.63
CA GLN A 183 -4.88 12.19 -4.40
C GLN A 183 -5.09 13.63 -3.91
N GLY A 184 -4.45 14.59 -4.57
CA GLY A 184 -4.68 16.02 -4.34
C GLY A 184 -3.42 16.82 -4.04
N THR A 185 -3.52 17.72 -3.06
CA THR A 185 -2.55 18.81 -2.86
C THR A 185 -1.33 18.45 -2.00
N GLY A 186 -1.32 17.25 -1.42
CA GLY A 186 -0.25 16.76 -0.54
C GLY A 186 -0.20 17.50 0.81
N ALA A 187 0.43 16.87 1.80
CA ALA A 187 0.51 17.41 3.17
C ALA A 187 1.16 18.80 3.23
N GLN A 188 2.11 19.07 2.32
CA GLN A 188 2.79 20.36 2.24
C GLN A 188 1.84 21.52 1.92
N ARG A 189 0.91 21.36 0.98
CA ARG A 189 -0.02 22.46 0.63
C ARG A 189 -1.03 22.70 1.75
N VAL A 190 -1.40 21.67 2.49
CA VAL A 190 -2.26 21.83 3.68
C VAL A 190 -1.52 22.64 4.75
N ALA A 191 -0.24 22.36 4.99
CA ALA A 191 0.58 23.15 5.90
C ALA A 191 0.73 24.62 5.46
N GLU A 192 0.94 24.88 4.16
CA GLU A 192 0.96 26.24 3.59
C GLU A 192 -0.37 26.97 3.82
N THR A 193 -1.49 26.26 3.68
CA THR A 193 -2.84 26.80 3.93
C THR A 193 -3.02 27.18 5.40
N LEU A 194 -2.66 26.30 6.34
CA LEU A 194 -2.70 26.57 7.77
C LEU A 194 -1.85 27.79 8.15
N ASN A 195 -0.65 27.90 7.59
CA ASN A 195 0.23 29.05 7.80
C ASN A 195 -0.39 30.35 7.27
N SER A 196 -1.05 30.32 6.10
CA SER A 196 -1.75 31.49 5.55
C SER A 196 -2.94 31.95 6.39
N LEU A 197 -3.58 31.01 7.12
CA LEU A 197 -4.67 31.27 8.05
C LEU A 197 -4.17 31.68 9.45
N GLY A 198 -2.85 31.68 9.69
CA GLY A 198 -2.27 31.96 11.01
C GLY A 198 -2.53 30.86 12.05
N VAL A 199 -2.89 29.65 11.60
CA VAL A 199 -3.16 28.50 12.47
C VAL A 199 -1.85 27.76 12.72
N PRO A 200 -1.39 27.65 13.99
CA PRO A 200 -0.19 26.90 14.31
C PRO A 200 -0.42 25.39 14.13
N LEU A 201 0.57 24.72 13.53
CA LEU A 201 0.63 23.27 13.38
C LEU A 201 1.81 22.73 14.19
N TRP A 202 1.51 22.02 15.27
CA TRP A 202 2.51 21.30 16.06
C TRP A 202 2.55 19.84 15.64
N THR A 203 3.75 19.28 15.57
CA THR A 203 3.95 17.86 15.30
C THR A 203 4.69 17.23 16.47
N VAL A 204 4.20 16.08 16.92
CA VAL A 204 4.82 15.26 17.97
C VAL A 204 5.22 13.94 17.31
N PRO A 205 6.47 13.84 16.81
CA PRO A 205 6.93 12.64 16.14
C PRO A 205 7.13 11.50 17.15
N ILE A 206 6.67 10.31 16.78
CA ILE A 206 6.83 9.06 17.54
C ILE A 206 7.59 8.06 16.69
N GLY A 207 8.64 7.47 17.23
CA GLY A 207 9.46 6.53 16.51
C GLY A 207 10.94 6.68 16.86
N PRO A 208 11.75 5.68 16.48
CA PRO A 208 13.19 5.75 16.68
C PRO A 208 13.79 6.94 15.93
N ALA A 209 14.76 7.62 16.55
CA ALA A 209 15.47 8.73 15.93
C ALA A 209 16.15 8.27 14.62
N GLY A 210 15.85 8.94 13.51
CA GLY A 210 16.46 8.69 12.20
C GLY A 210 17.93 9.14 12.15
N GLY A 211 18.83 8.36 12.76
CA GLY A 211 20.28 8.58 12.77
C GLY A 211 21.05 7.32 12.41
N ALA A 212 22.34 7.45 12.05
CA ALA A 212 23.24 6.48 11.40
C ALA A 212 23.39 5.07 12.02
N SER A 213 22.73 4.79 13.15
CA SER A 213 22.35 3.44 13.55
C SER A 213 20.97 3.12 12.96
N ALA A 214 20.86 3.20 11.62
CA ALA A 214 19.64 2.82 10.91
C ALA A 214 19.24 1.43 11.42
N SER A 215 18.02 1.31 11.95
CA SER A 215 17.48 0.00 12.30
C SER A 215 17.66 -0.89 11.08
N ARG A 216 18.31 -2.05 11.29
CA ARG A 216 18.43 -3.03 10.22
C ARG A 216 17.03 -3.48 9.87
N ASP A 217 16.76 -3.61 8.58
CA ASP A 217 15.43 -3.97 8.07
C ASP A 217 15.59 -4.70 6.75
N ALA A 218 15.12 -5.95 6.70
CA ALA A 218 15.17 -6.82 5.53
C ALA A 218 13.75 -7.20 5.11
N ALA A 219 13.27 -6.68 3.99
CA ALA A 219 11.96 -7.00 3.47
C ALA A 219 12.05 -7.88 2.21
N ILE A 220 11.17 -8.89 2.15
CA ILE A 220 10.91 -9.62 0.91
C ILE A 220 9.75 -8.92 0.20
N GLU A 221 10.00 -8.48 -1.02
CA GLU A 221 9.05 -7.74 -1.84
C GLU A 221 8.85 -8.46 -3.18
N ALA A 222 7.74 -8.14 -3.85
CA ALA A 222 7.45 -8.57 -5.23
C ALA A 222 7.51 -10.09 -5.49
N LEU A 223 7.27 -10.94 -4.48
CA LEU A 223 7.00 -12.36 -4.72
C LEU A 223 5.61 -12.51 -5.37
N PRO A 224 5.48 -13.20 -6.51
CA PRO A 224 4.19 -13.54 -7.10
C PRO A 224 3.24 -14.21 -6.11
N GLU A 225 1.97 -13.80 -6.09
CA GLU A 225 0.99 -14.32 -5.11
C GLU A 225 0.63 -15.79 -5.34
N SER A 226 0.70 -16.26 -6.60
CA SER A 226 0.41 -17.64 -6.94
C SER A 226 1.25 -18.19 -8.09
N TYR A 227 1.44 -19.52 -8.06
CA TYR A 227 2.09 -20.28 -9.12
C TYR A 227 1.24 -21.50 -9.49
N GLN A 228 1.18 -21.80 -10.79
CA GLN A 228 0.65 -23.06 -11.30
C GLN A 228 1.80 -23.82 -11.95
N LEU A 229 2.16 -24.95 -11.36
CA LEU A 229 3.34 -25.73 -11.72
C LEU A 229 2.95 -27.18 -12.02
N PHE A 230 3.88 -27.89 -12.64
CA PHE A 230 3.76 -29.31 -12.93
C PHE A 230 4.90 -30.04 -12.23
N ALA A 231 4.60 -31.23 -11.68
CA ALA A 231 5.58 -31.97 -10.89
C ALA A 231 6.81 -32.37 -11.72
N GLY A 232 7.99 -32.26 -11.12
CA GLY A 232 9.28 -32.56 -11.76
C GLY A 232 9.88 -31.44 -12.61
N ASN A 233 9.23 -30.28 -12.77
CA ASN A 233 9.77 -29.13 -13.51
C ASN A 233 10.67 -28.24 -12.61
N GLU A 234 11.50 -27.42 -13.24
CA GLU A 234 12.31 -26.40 -12.57
C GLU A 234 11.61 -25.02 -12.65
N LEU A 235 11.55 -24.31 -11.52
CA LEU A 235 10.99 -22.97 -11.40
C LEU A 235 12.05 -21.97 -10.95
N ASP A 236 12.21 -20.88 -11.70
CA ASP A 236 12.94 -19.70 -11.23
C ASP A 236 12.04 -18.82 -10.35
N VAL A 237 12.19 -18.91 -9.03
CA VAL A 237 11.48 -18.05 -8.09
C VAL A 237 12.12 -16.67 -8.08
N LYS A 238 11.36 -15.67 -8.52
CA LYS A 238 11.81 -14.27 -8.62
C LYS A 238 11.12 -13.41 -7.57
N PHE A 239 11.92 -12.66 -6.81
CA PHE A 239 11.45 -11.70 -5.81
C PHE A 239 12.52 -10.62 -5.62
N GLN A 240 12.19 -9.59 -4.84
CA GLN A 240 13.09 -8.51 -4.49
C GLN A 240 13.43 -8.60 -3.00
N LEU A 241 14.71 -8.43 -2.66
CA LEU A 241 15.16 -8.26 -1.29
C LEU A 241 15.50 -6.78 -1.09
N SER A 242 14.68 -6.10 -0.31
CA SER A 242 14.85 -4.70 0.07
C SER A 242 15.56 -4.66 1.43
N THR A 243 16.68 -3.97 1.53
CA THR A 243 17.48 -3.91 2.75
C THR A 243 17.83 -2.49 3.14
N ARG A 244 17.86 -2.23 4.45
CA ARG A 244 18.32 -0.97 5.04
C ARG A 244 19.31 -1.22 6.17
N GLY A 245 20.39 -0.44 6.23
CA GLY A 245 21.42 -0.53 7.26
C GLY A 245 22.28 -1.80 7.21
N MET A 246 22.31 -2.51 6.07
CA MET A 246 22.94 -3.83 5.91
C MET A 246 24.01 -3.91 4.81
N ALA A 247 24.60 -2.77 4.44
CA ALA A 247 25.69 -2.74 3.46
C ALA A 247 26.84 -3.68 3.87
N GLY A 248 27.19 -4.64 3.01
CA GLY A 248 28.28 -5.59 3.25
C GLY A 248 28.00 -6.67 4.30
N ILE A 249 26.76 -6.83 4.76
CA ILE A 249 26.35 -7.89 5.69
C ILE A 249 25.64 -9.00 4.90
N ASP A 250 26.03 -10.25 5.12
CA ASP A 250 25.34 -11.40 4.52
C ASP A 250 23.91 -11.53 5.08
N VAL A 251 22.91 -11.40 4.21
CA VAL A 251 21.50 -11.65 4.53
C VAL A 251 21.13 -13.04 4.02
N PRO A 252 20.85 -14.03 4.90
CA PRO A 252 20.42 -15.35 4.48
C PRO A 252 18.96 -15.33 4.05
N VAL A 253 18.67 -15.76 2.83
CA VAL A 253 17.31 -15.94 2.32
C VAL A 253 17.01 -17.42 2.13
N ARG A 254 15.93 -17.88 2.76
CA ARG A 254 15.44 -19.25 2.75
C ARG A 254 14.16 -19.36 1.93
N LEU A 255 14.10 -20.38 1.08
CA LEU A 255 12.87 -20.82 0.43
C LEU A 255 12.40 -22.13 1.06
N THR A 256 11.13 -22.19 1.47
CA THR A 256 10.53 -23.33 2.16
C THR A 256 9.20 -23.71 1.51
N TRP A 257 9.02 -24.99 1.21
CA TRP A 257 7.72 -25.56 0.85
C TRP A 257 6.95 -25.87 2.12
N ILE A 258 5.68 -25.47 2.19
CA ILE A 258 4.76 -25.88 3.25
C ILE A 258 3.62 -26.64 2.58
N ASP A 259 3.49 -27.92 2.89
CA ASP A 259 2.44 -28.78 2.35
C ASP A 259 1.06 -28.49 2.98
N SER A 260 0.02 -29.19 2.50
CA SER A 260 -1.34 -29.10 3.06
C SER A 260 -1.45 -29.57 4.51
N ASN A 261 -0.50 -30.38 4.99
CA ASN A 261 -0.45 -30.90 6.36
C ASN A 261 0.36 -29.98 7.31
N GLY A 262 0.94 -28.89 6.79
CA GLY A 262 1.79 -27.97 7.53
C GLY A 262 3.24 -28.42 7.69
N GLN A 263 3.66 -29.52 7.06
CA GLN A 263 5.06 -29.94 7.03
C GLN A 263 5.87 -28.96 6.18
N SER A 264 6.96 -28.47 6.75
CA SER A 264 7.85 -27.48 6.13
C SER A 264 9.15 -28.13 5.68
N THR A 265 9.50 -27.96 4.41
CA THR A 265 10.73 -28.49 3.80
C THR A 265 11.56 -27.35 3.23
N GLU A 266 12.79 -27.17 3.73
CA GLU A 266 13.73 -26.17 3.21
C GLU A 266 14.30 -26.62 1.87
N ILE A 267 14.19 -25.75 0.86
CA ILE A 267 14.52 -26.07 -0.54
C ILE A 267 15.84 -25.42 -0.94
N ALA A 268 16.01 -24.17 -0.55
CA ALA A 268 17.17 -23.37 -0.91
C ALA A 268 17.50 -22.37 0.20
N ASN A 269 18.79 -22.17 0.39
CA ASN A 269 19.35 -21.13 1.23
C ASN A 269 20.41 -20.37 0.41
N ARG A 270 20.27 -19.05 0.33
CA ARG A 270 21.16 -18.18 -0.44
C ARG A 270 21.55 -16.98 0.41
N GLN A 271 22.85 -16.68 0.45
CA GLN A 271 23.36 -15.48 1.09
C GLN A 271 23.41 -14.36 0.05
N ILE A 272 22.82 -13.21 0.37
CA ILE A 272 22.82 -12.02 -0.47
C ILE A 272 23.51 -10.91 0.29
N VAL A 273 24.46 -10.22 -0.36
CA VAL A 273 25.22 -9.12 0.22
C VAL A 273 24.74 -7.80 -0.40
N PRO A 274 24.07 -6.94 0.37
CA PRO A 274 23.68 -5.61 -0.10
C PRO A 274 24.89 -4.74 -0.42
N ALA A 275 24.86 -4.04 -1.55
CA ALA A 275 25.95 -3.19 -2.01
C ALA A 275 25.99 -1.82 -1.30
N SER A 276 24.83 -1.34 -0.83
CA SER A 276 24.66 -0.02 -0.24
C SER A 276 23.83 -0.05 1.05
N ALA A 277 23.83 1.07 1.79
CA ALA A 277 23.09 1.19 3.05
C ALA A 277 21.57 1.07 2.85
N THR A 278 21.07 1.42 1.68
CA THR A 278 19.74 1.07 1.19
C THR A 278 19.93 0.40 -0.16
N ASP A 279 19.45 -0.83 -0.33
CA ASP A 279 19.63 -1.60 -1.56
C ASP A 279 18.38 -2.45 -1.85
N VAL A 280 18.04 -2.62 -3.13
CA VAL A 280 16.95 -3.47 -3.60
C VAL A 280 17.52 -4.45 -4.60
N ALA A 281 17.84 -5.65 -4.13
CA ALA A 281 18.42 -6.70 -4.94
C ALA A 281 17.33 -7.55 -5.60
N SER A 282 17.39 -7.72 -6.93
CA SER A 282 16.55 -8.68 -7.64
C SER A 282 17.15 -10.08 -7.50
N VAL A 283 16.39 -11.00 -6.89
CA VAL A 283 16.82 -12.35 -6.58
C VAL A 283 16.08 -13.35 -7.45
N SER A 284 16.81 -14.29 -8.05
CA SER A 284 16.25 -15.41 -8.82
C SER A 284 16.88 -16.71 -8.32
N ILE A 285 16.06 -17.61 -7.78
CA ILE A 285 16.53 -18.89 -7.24
C ILE A 285 15.83 -20.03 -8.00
N PRO A 286 16.57 -20.87 -8.74
CA PRO A 286 16.01 -22.07 -9.35
C PRO A 286 15.66 -23.10 -8.27
N ILE A 287 14.45 -23.67 -8.33
CA ILE A 287 13.98 -24.73 -7.45
C ILE A 287 13.29 -25.84 -8.24
N LEU A 288 13.37 -27.08 -7.73
CA LEU A 288 12.60 -28.20 -8.25
C LEU A 288 11.18 -28.20 -7.64
N THR A 289 10.18 -28.41 -8.49
CA THR A 289 8.79 -28.56 -8.05
C THR A 289 8.59 -29.88 -7.28
N PRO A 290 7.78 -29.87 -6.20
CA PRO A 290 7.48 -31.07 -5.43
C PRO A 290 6.48 -31.98 -6.19
N GLU A 291 6.07 -33.08 -5.54
CA GLU A 291 5.01 -33.95 -6.04
C GLU A 291 3.68 -33.20 -6.23
N PRO A 292 2.73 -33.73 -7.01
CA PRO A 292 1.43 -33.11 -7.23
C PRO A 292 0.68 -32.83 -5.92
N GLY A 293 0.19 -31.60 -5.76
CA GLY A 293 -0.49 -31.15 -4.55
C GLY A 293 -0.60 -29.64 -4.45
N THR A 294 -1.20 -29.17 -3.35
CA THR A 294 -1.27 -27.75 -3.02
C THR A 294 -0.23 -27.42 -1.95
N TYR A 295 0.56 -26.38 -2.22
CA TYR A 295 1.66 -25.95 -1.37
C TYR A 295 1.62 -24.46 -1.13
N ARG A 296 2.29 -24.01 -0.07
CA ARG A 296 2.66 -22.62 0.13
C ARG A 296 4.17 -22.49 -0.01
N LEU A 297 4.63 -21.64 -0.92
CA LEU A 297 6.04 -21.28 -1.05
C LEU A 297 6.30 -20.09 -0.12
N LYS A 298 7.09 -20.29 0.94
CA LYS A 298 7.52 -19.24 1.86
C LYS A 298 8.91 -18.77 1.45
N ALA A 299 9.04 -17.49 1.09
CA ALA A 299 10.32 -16.81 0.98
C ALA A 299 10.56 -16.01 2.28
N GLU A 300 11.71 -16.22 2.91
CA GLU A 300 12.04 -15.66 4.21
C GLU A 300 13.48 -15.15 4.24
N ALA A 301 13.66 -13.86 4.54
CA ALA A 301 14.94 -13.32 4.99
C ALA A 301 15.10 -13.65 6.49
N VAL A 302 16.17 -14.34 6.86
CA VAL A 302 16.40 -14.73 8.25
C VAL A 302 16.57 -13.47 9.11
N PRO A 303 15.81 -13.32 10.22
CA PRO A 303 15.89 -12.13 11.05
C PRO A 303 17.31 -11.85 11.56
N MET A 304 17.74 -10.60 11.45
CA MET A 304 19.09 -10.17 11.78
C MET A 304 19.16 -9.54 13.18
N ASP A 305 20.34 -9.58 13.80
CA ASP A 305 20.53 -8.91 15.09
C ASP A 305 20.29 -7.40 14.95
N LYS A 306 19.48 -6.84 15.88
CA LYS A 306 19.03 -5.43 15.92
C LYS A 306 18.08 -5.01 14.80
N GLU A 307 17.39 -5.97 14.19
CA GLU A 307 16.24 -5.72 13.33
C GLU A 307 14.98 -5.46 14.17
N LEU A 308 14.31 -4.33 13.92
CA LEU A 308 13.12 -3.93 14.70
C LEU A 308 11.83 -4.47 14.10
N VAL A 309 11.79 -4.64 12.77
CA VAL A 309 10.62 -5.10 12.04
C VAL A 309 11.01 -6.41 11.37
N THR A 310 10.38 -7.50 11.78
CA THR A 310 10.64 -8.85 11.23
C THR A 310 9.45 -9.41 10.46
N THR A 311 8.33 -8.68 10.45
CA THR A 311 7.06 -9.11 9.86
C THR A 311 7.05 -9.01 8.33
N ASN A 312 7.88 -8.11 7.77
CA ASN A 312 8.11 -7.90 6.33
C ASN A 312 9.20 -8.83 5.76
N ASN A 313 9.93 -9.56 6.60
CA ASN A 313 10.97 -10.49 6.17
C ASN A 313 10.42 -11.72 5.44
N THR A 314 9.11 -11.97 5.51
CA THR A 314 8.47 -13.16 4.95
C THR A 314 7.38 -12.79 3.96
N GLN A 315 7.39 -13.45 2.81
CA GLN A 315 6.27 -13.44 1.86
C GLN A 315 5.89 -14.87 1.48
N VAL A 316 4.60 -15.12 1.26
CA VAL A 316 4.07 -16.44 0.96
C VAL A 316 3.31 -16.40 -0.36
N ALA A 317 3.58 -17.36 -1.22
CA ALA A 317 2.87 -17.59 -2.48
C ALA A 317 2.11 -18.92 -2.43
N PHE A 318 0.91 -18.96 -3.01
CA PHE A 318 0.12 -20.19 -3.14
C PHE A 318 0.52 -20.94 -4.41
N VAL A 319 0.84 -22.23 -4.27
CA VAL A 319 1.32 -23.03 -5.39
C VAL A 319 0.42 -24.23 -5.59
N GLU A 320 -0.12 -24.35 -6.79
CA GLU A 320 -0.84 -25.53 -7.25
C GLU A 320 0.10 -26.33 -8.15
N VAL A 321 0.50 -27.52 -7.69
CA VAL A 321 1.31 -28.46 -8.47
C VAL A 321 0.40 -29.53 -9.02
N ARG A 322 0.27 -29.59 -10.34
CA ARG A 322 -0.55 -30.59 -11.02
C ARG A 322 0.28 -31.82 -11.38
N ALA A 323 -0.39 -32.96 -11.38
CA ALA A 323 0.14 -34.17 -11.98
C ALA A 323 0.14 -34.02 -13.51
N GLY A 324 1.17 -34.56 -14.16
CA GLY A 324 1.39 -34.35 -15.58
C GLY A 324 2.33 -33.18 -15.85
N GLY A 325 2.53 -32.89 -17.14
CA GLY A 325 3.61 -32.08 -17.66
C GLY A 325 4.43 -32.94 -18.63
N GLY A 326 4.63 -32.48 -19.86
CA GLY A 326 5.30 -33.27 -20.89
C GLY A 326 6.81 -33.12 -20.78
N ARG A 327 7.51 -34.18 -20.39
CA ARG A 327 8.98 -34.23 -20.49
C ARG A 327 9.36 -34.67 -21.88
N ILE A 328 10.14 -33.84 -22.55
CA ILE A 328 10.55 -34.02 -23.94
C ILE A 328 12.06 -34.21 -23.96
N LEU A 329 12.52 -35.37 -24.41
CA LEU A 329 13.92 -35.57 -24.77
C LEU A 329 14.10 -35.25 -26.25
N TYR A 330 14.97 -34.31 -26.56
CA TYR A 330 15.30 -33.94 -27.92
C TYR A 330 16.77 -34.24 -28.22
N LEU A 331 16.97 -35.29 -29.01
CA LEU A 331 18.25 -35.72 -29.53
C LEU A 331 18.44 -35.14 -30.94
N GLU A 332 19.50 -34.37 -31.15
CA GLU A 332 19.84 -33.84 -32.46
C GLU A 332 21.25 -34.26 -32.85
N GLY A 333 21.44 -34.76 -34.08
CA GLY A 333 22.76 -35.10 -34.62
C GLY A 333 23.50 -33.90 -35.21
N ASN A 334 22.78 -33.11 -36.01
CA ASN A 334 23.28 -31.93 -36.68
C ASN A 334 22.51 -30.69 -36.20
N PRO A 335 23.15 -29.68 -35.57
CA PRO A 335 22.44 -28.57 -34.95
C PRO A 335 21.90 -27.60 -36.02
N ARG A 336 20.72 -27.91 -36.55
CA ARG A 336 20.04 -27.11 -37.59
C ARG A 336 19.23 -25.95 -36.98
N LEU A 337 18.59 -25.12 -37.82
CA LEU A 337 17.81 -23.99 -37.31
C LEU A 337 16.53 -24.44 -36.59
N GLU A 338 15.98 -25.59 -36.98
CA GLU A 338 14.76 -26.20 -36.42
C GLU A 338 14.87 -26.37 -34.90
N GLN A 339 16.02 -26.80 -34.37
CA GLN A 339 16.16 -26.95 -32.91
C GLN A 339 16.02 -25.62 -32.16
N THR A 340 16.47 -24.51 -32.76
CA THR A 340 16.34 -23.18 -32.15
C THR A 340 14.89 -22.76 -32.06
N PHE A 341 14.13 -22.93 -33.15
CA PHE A 341 12.71 -22.57 -33.19
C PHE A 341 11.85 -23.47 -32.31
N LEU A 342 12.14 -24.77 -32.28
CA LEU A 342 11.41 -25.74 -31.47
C LEU A 342 11.63 -25.48 -29.98
N ARG A 343 12.89 -25.33 -29.55
CA ARG A 343 13.24 -24.99 -28.16
C ARG A 343 12.60 -23.67 -27.73
N ARG A 344 12.63 -22.65 -28.58
CA ARG A 344 12.01 -21.35 -28.29
C ARG A 344 10.48 -21.44 -28.17
N SER A 345 9.85 -22.27 -28.99
CA SER A 345 8.40 -22.44 -28.98
C SER A 345 7.94 -23.25 -27.76
N LEU A 346 8.64 -24.33 -27.43
CA LEU A 346 8.34 -25.18 -26.28
C LEU A 346 8.56 -24.47 -24.94
N ARG A 347 9.59 -23.61 -24.84
CA ARG A 347 9.83 -22.75 -23.65
C ARG A 347 8.68 -21.84 -23.25
N ARG A 348 7.68 -21.62 -24.13
CA ARG A 348 6.50 -20.80 -23.81
C ARG A 348 5.46 -21.57 -23.00
N PHE A 349 5.54 -22.90 -22.98
CA PHE A 349 4.64 -23.76 -22.24
C PHE A 349 5.31 -24.17 -20.93
N PRO A 350 4.87 -23.63 -19.77
CA PRO A 350 5.42 -24.02 -18.46
C PRO A 350 5.16 -25.51 -18.13
N ASP A 351 4.26 -26.12 -18.88
CA ASP A 351 3.82 -27.51 -18.85
C ASP A 351 4.82 -28.49 -19.47
N LEU A 352 5.82 -28.00 -20.21
CA LEU A 352 6.74 -28.85 -20.98
C LEU A 352 8.19 -28.63 -20.55
N ALA A 353 8.82 -29.68 -20.02
CA ALA A 353 10.26 -29.71 -19.78
C ALA A 353 10.97 -30.25 -21.03
N LEU A 354 11.99 -29.56 -21.51
CA LEU A 354 12.72 -29.94 -22.72
C LEU A 354 14.20 -30.13 -22.41
N ASP A 355 14.63 -31.39 -22.47
CA ASP A 355 16.04 -31.77 -22.38
C ASP A 355 16.59 -31.90 -23.79
N TYR A 356 17.49 -30.98 -24.15
CA TYR A 356 18.13 -30.97 -25.46
C TYR A 356 19.55 -31.53 -25.35
N GLN A 357 19.82 -32.58 -26.12
CA GLN A 357 21.14 -33.19 -26.20
C GLN A 357 21.59 -33.23 -27.66
N TRP A 358 22.76 -32.62 -27.88
CA TRP A 358 23.42 -32.64 -29.18
C TRP A 358 24.43 -33.80 -29.22
N ILE A 359 24.30 -34.68 -30.21
CA ILE A 359 25.18 -35.83 -30.43
C ILE A 359 25.87 -35.66 -31.79
N PRO A 360 27.09 -35.10 -31.84
CA PRO A 360 27.71 -34.76 -33.11
C PRO A 360 28.01 -35.98 -33.99
N ASN A 361 27.77 -35.87 -35.30
CA ASN A 361 28.05 -36.95 -36.26
C ASN A 361 29.56 -37.24 -36.46
N ASP A 362 30.46 -36.36 -36.02
CA ASP A 362 31.92 -36.58 -36.04
C ASP A 362 32.42 -37.39 -34.83
N THR A 363 31.50 -37.89 -33.99
CA THR A 363 31.81 -38.74 -32.82
C THR A 363 31.55 -40.23 -33.05
N THR A 364 31.51 -40.67 -34.31
CA THR A 364 31.23 -42.07 -34.69
C THR A 364 32.08 -43.11 -33.97
N ASP A 365 33.34 -42.79 -33.63
CA ASP A 365 34.23 -43.70 -32.90
C ASP A 365 33.79 -43.96 -31.44
N ARG A 366 32.88 -43.13 -30.92
CA ARG A 366 32.32 -43.20 -29.56
C ARG A 366 30.87 -43.66 -29.54
N TRP A 367 30.35 -44.12 -30.68
CA TRP A 367 29.00 -44.65 -30.78
C TRP A 367 28.97 -46.14 -30.39
N PRO A 368 27.90 -46.59 -29.71
CA PRO A 368 26.74 -45.82 -29.24
C PRO A 368 27.06 -44.96 -27.99
N VAL A 369 26.41 -43.80 -27.88
CA VAL A 369 26.55 -42.90 -26.71
C VAL A 369 25.73 -43.40 -25.53
N ASP A 370 26.25 -43.26 -24.31
CA ASP A 370 25.48 -43.54 -23.10
C ASP A 370 24.56 -42.36 -22.78
N LEU A 371 23.27 -42.65 -22.61
CA LEU A 371 22.23 -41.67 -22.28
C LEU A 371 21.71 -41.84 -20.85
N ASP A 372 22.46 -42.51 -19.97
CA ASP A 372 22.17 -42.64 -18.54
C ASP A 372 20.75 -43.15 -18.26
N GLY A 373 20.26 -44.11 -19.06
CA GLY A 373 18.89 -44.63 -18.93
C GLY A 373 17.79 -43.68 -19.39
N ALA A 374 18.08 -42.77 -20.34
CA ALA A 374 17.11 -41.82 -20.87
C ALA A 374 15.83 -42.48 -21.44
N PHE A 375 15.91 -43.71 -21.95
CA PHE A 375 14.79 -44.42 -22.55
C PHE A 375 13.98 -45.29 -21.57
N GLU A 376 14.28 -45.22 -20.27
CA GLU A 376 13.51 -45.93 -19.25
C GLU A 376 12.02 -45.48 -19.24
N PRO A 377 11.06 -46.42 -19.12
CA PRO A 377 9.64 -46.07 -19.13
C PRO A 377 9.28 -45.04 -18.05
N GLY A 378 8.60 -43.97 -18.46
CA GLY A 378 8.15 -42.92 -17.54
C GLY A 378 9.20 -41.86 -17.20
N ARG A 379 10.38 -41.86 -17.85
CA ARG A 379 11.36 -40.77 -17.73
C ARG A 379 11.06 -39.59 -18.65
N TYR A 380 10.71 -39.86 -19.91
CA TYR A 380 10.20 -38.87 -20.86
C TYR A 380 8.90 -39.35 -21.48
N ASP A 381 8.03 -38.39 -21.78
CA ASP A 381 6.71 -38.62 -22.38
C ASP A 381 6.78 -38.52 -23.91
N ILE A 382 7.72 -37.72 -24.43
CA ILE A 382 7.94 -37.52 -25.87
C ILE A 382 9.44 -37.58 -26.18
N TYR A 383 9.80 -38.32 -27.23
CA TYR A 383 11.14 -38.38 -27.78
C TYR A 383 11.17 -37.72 -29.15
N ILE A 384 12.09 -36.78 -29.35
CA ILE A 384 12.32 -36.10 -30.62
C ILE A 384 13.71 -36.50 -31.15
N ILE A 385 13.76 -37.05 -32.35
CA ILE A 385 15.00 -37.42 -33.03
C ILE A 385 15.14 -36.54 -34.27
N GLY A 386 16.21 -35.75 -34.34
CA GLY A 386 16.53 -34.91 -35.50
C GLY A 386 17.92 -35.19 -36.07
N ASP A 387 17.98 -35.56 -37.35
CA ASP A 387 19.22 -35.72 -38.14
C ASP A 387 20.36 -36.48 -37.43
N LEU A 388 19.99 -37.50 -36.65
CA LEU A 388 20.87 -38.36 -35.86
C LEU A 388 20.88 -39.77 -36.47
N HIS A 389 22.06 -40.37 -36.62
CA HIS A 389 22.21 -41.73 -37.14
C HIS A 389 21.80 -42.80 -36.09
N ALA A 390 21.19 -43.91 -36.52
CA ALA A 390 20.72 -44.98 -35.63
C ALA A 390 21.86 -45.59 -34.79
N ASP A 391 23.03 -45.82 -35.39
CA ASP A 391 24.23 -46.35 -34.71
C ASP A 391 24.68 -45.49 -33.52
N ALA A 392 24.36 -44.18 -33.51
CA ALA A 392 24.69 -43.30 -32.39
C ALA A 392 23.99 -43.73 -31.09
N LEU A 393 22.81 -44.33 -31.20
CA LEU A 393 22.05 -44.88 -30.07
C LEU A 393 22.36 -46.37 -29.88
N GLY A 394 22.57 -47.10 -30.99
CA GLY A 394 22.82 -48.54 -30.98
C GLY A 394 21.55 -49.36 -30.72
N ASP A 395 21.59 -50.64 -31.10
CA ASP A 395 20.40 -51.50 -31.13
C ASP A 395 19.74 -51.70 -29.76
N GLU A 396 20.53 -51.78 -28.69
CA GLU A 396 20.00 -51.97 -27.33
C GLU A 396 19.13 -50.79 -26.89
N GLN A 397 19.63 -49.56 -27.04
CA GLN A 397 18.88 -48.36 -26.68
C GLN A 397 17.73 -48.10 -27.65
N LEU A 398 17.87 -48.42 -28.94
CA LEU A 398 16.78 -48.36 -29.91
C LEU A 398 15.67 -49.36 -29.57
N GLN A 399 16.01 -50.55 -29.07
CA GLN A 399 15.02 -51.50 -28.57
C GLN A 399 14.31 -50.97 -27.33
N GLN A 400 15.04 -50.40 -26.37
CA GLN A 400 14.45 -49.77 -25.18
C GLN A 400 13.50 -48.63 -25.56
N LEU A 401 13.90 -47.76 -26.50
CA LEU A 401 13.06 -46.69 -27.02
C LEU A 401 11.80 -47.26 -27.69
N THR A 402 11.94 -48.32 -28.50
CA THR A 402 10.81 -49.01 -29.15
C THR A 402 9.81 -49.54 -28.13
N ASP A 403 10.29 -50.19 -27.07
CA ASP A 403 9.46 -50.72 -25.99
C ASP A 403 8.74 -49.61 -25.21
N THR A 404 9.44 -48.50 -24.96
CA THR A 404 8.90 -47.32 -24.26
C THR A 404 7.83 -46.62 -25.08
N ILE A 405 8.01 -46.51 -26.40
CA ILE A 405 6.98 -46.02 -27.33
C ILE A 405 5.77 -46.96 -27.32
N GLY A 406 6.01 -48.28 -27.37
CA GLY A 406 4.94 -49.29 -27.30
C GLY A 406 4.10 -49.23 -26.02
N LYS A 407 4.65 -48.70 -24.93
CA LYS A 407 3.97 -48.47 -23.64
C LYS A 407 3.23 -47.14 -23.56
N GLY A 408 3.30 -46.30 -24.59
CA GLY A 408 2.51 -45.06 -24.70
C GLY A 408 3.32 -43.76 -24.82
N ALA A 409 4.65 -43.80 -24.89
CA ALA A 409 5.46 -42.61 -25.15
C ALA A 409 5.33 -42.14 -26.61
N GLY A 410 5.38 -40.83 -26.83
CA GLY A 410 5.33 -40.24 -28.17
C GLY A 410 6.69 -40.25 -28.87
N LEU A 411 6.70 -40.47 -30.18
CA LEU A 411 7.88 -40.33 -31.03
C LEU A 411 7.64 -39.26 -32.10
N VAL A 412 8.58 -38.30 -32.20
CA VAL A 412 8.65 -37.32 -33.27
C VAL A 412 9.98 -37.50 -33.99
N THR A 413 9.94 -37.65 -35.30
CA THR A 413 11.15 -37.70 -36.14
C THR A 413 11.19 -36.46 -37.03
N LEU A 414 12.33 -35.78 -37.05
CA LEU A 414 12.57 -34.65 -37.94
C LEU A 414 13.41 -35.14 -39.12
N GLY A 415 12.92 -34.96 -40.34
CA GLY A 415 13.64 -35.38 -41.54
C GLY A 415 15.00 -34.70 -41.64
N GLY A 416 16.01 -35.45 -42.08
CA GLY A 416 17.41 -35.04 -42.18
C GLY A 416 18.19 -35.99 -43.09
N SER A 417 19.46 -35.70 -43.36
CA SER A 417 20.35 -36.55 -44.13
C SER A 417 20.64 -37.89 -43.44
N TYR A 418 20.65 -37.89 -42.11
CA TYR A 418 20.95 -39.04 -41.27
C TYR A 418 19.70 -39.60 -40.56
N THR A 419 18.49 -39.34 -41.09
CA THR A 419 17.23 -39.86 -40.52
C THR A 419 16.52 -40.79 -41.50
N TYR A 420 15.69 -41.70 -40.98
CA TYR A 420 14.99 -42.74 -41.76
C TYR A 420 15.94 -43.74 -42.42
N GLY A 421 15.69 -44.12 -43.69
CA GLY A 421 16.46 -45.15 -44.38
C GLY A 421 17.95 -44.82 -44.51
N SER A 422 18.31 -43.57 -44.85
CA SER A 422 19.71 -43.14 -44.94
C SER A 422 20.41 -43.03 -43.57
N GLY A 423 19.63 -42.98 -42.49
CA GLY A 423 20.12 -42.94 -41.11
C GLY A 423 20.27 -44.30 -40.43
N GLY A 424 20.09 -45.40 -41.17
CA GLY A 424 20.17 -46.76 -40.60
C GLY A 424 18.91 -47.19 -39.84
N TYR A 425 17.85 -46.37 -39.79
CA TYR A 425 16.64 -46.73 -39.04
C TYR A 425 15.81 -47.84 -39.68
N ALA A 426 15.94 -48.06 -40.99
CA ALA A 426 15.20 -49.10 -41.72
C ALA A 426 15.55 -50.52 -41.23
N ASP A 427 16.81 -50.73 -40.83
CA ASP A 427 17.32 -52.02 -40.34
C ASP A 427 17.38 -52.08 -38.81
N SER A 428 16.89 -51.04 -38.12
CA SER A 428 16.92 -50.93 -36.67
C SER A 428 15.62 -51.41 -36.00
N PRO A 429 15.64 -51.74 -34.69
CA PRO A 429 14.42 -52.05 -33.93
C PRO A 429 13.32 -50.98 -34.03
N LEU A 430 13.72 -49.71 -34.15
CA LEU A 430 12.81 -48.56 -34.22
C LEU A 430 11.99 -48.51 -35.51
N ALA A 431 12.37 -49.27 -36.55
CA ALA A 431 11.61 -49.37 -37.80
C ALA A 431 10.15 -49.79 -37.57
N SER A 432 9.90 -50.59 -36.53
CA SER A 432 8.58 -51.14 -36.20
C SER A 432 7.57 -50.09 -35.69
N VAL A 433 8.04 -48.97 -35.14
CA VAL A 433 7.20 -47.93 -34.52
C VAL A 433 7.13 -46.63 -35.33
N ILE A 434 8.03 -46.44 -36.30
CA ILE A 434 8.00 -45.30 -37.21
C ILE A 434 6.82 -45.46 -38.20
N PRO A 435 5.92 -44.45 -38.34
CA PRO A 435 4.68 -44.59 -39.12
C PRO A 435 4.88 -44.47 -40.65
N ILE A 436 6.07 -44.78 -41.15
CA ILE A 436 6.39 -44.78 -42.58
C ILE A 436 7.17 -46.04 -42.95
N ARG A 437 7.00 -46.51 -44.19
CA ARG A 437 7.84 -47.57 -44.74
C ARG A 437 9.13 -46.98 -45.27
N MET A 438 10.24 -47.47 -44.76
CA MET A 438 11.58 -47.06 -45.19
C MET A 438 12.15 -48.11 -46.14
N ASP A 439 12.86 -47.65 -47.16
CA ASP A 439 13.57 -48.51 -48.10
C ASP A 439 15.06 -48.41 -47.81
N ALA A 440 15.64 -49.48 -47.25
CA ALA A 440 17.06 -49.54 -46.89
C ALA A 440 17.98 -49.38 -48.11
N GLY A 441 17.49 -49.65 -49.32
CA GLY A 441 18.28 -49.62 -50.56
C GLY A 441 18.27 -48.29 -51.32
N ARG A 442 17.51 -47.29 -50.87
CA ARG A 442 17.32 -46.03 -51.61
C ARG A 442 18.08 -44.87 -51.00
N THR A 443 19.41 -44.92 -51.08
CA THR A 443 20.26 -43.73 -50.91
C THR A 443 20.11 -42.83 -52.14
N ARG A 444 19.91 -41.53 -51.90
CA ARG A 444 19.81 -40.54 -52.99
C ARG A 444 21.16 -40.03 -53.41
#